data_AF-S7W973-F1
#
_entry.id   AF-S7W973-F1
#
_cell.length_a   1.000
_cell.length_b   1.000
_cell.length_c   1.000
_cell.angle_alpha   90.00
_cell.angle_beta   90.00
_cell.angle_gamma   90.00
#
_symmetry.space_group_name_H-M   'P 1'
#
loop_
_entity.id
_entity.type
_entity.pdbx_description
1 polymer ?
#
loop_
_entity_poly.entity_id
_entity_poly.type
_entity_poly.pdbx_seq_one_letter_code
_entity_poly.pdbx_strand_id
1 'polypeptide(L)'
;MYIQKQEYDSIYIICLTFSCIAYLRNLFDDDCFENIHIDGLNLKKVRNCDDNTSLFLQWIDEGIRDALVNKYLKKIIMLIYESSQKEVIETYTYDITYEGNEGENNLLKKLCVLTQTLKPLPKMKYIYFKLIYTENTPND
;
A
#
# COMPACT_ATOMS: atom_id res chain seq x y z
N MET A 1 -21.78 -10.49 8.30
CA MET A 1 -20.59 -11.15 8.88
C MET A 1 -19.55 -11.54 7.83
N TYR A 2 -19.93 -12.16 6.69
CA TYR A 2 -18.97 -12.51 5.62
C TYR A 2 -18.38 -11.30 4.85
N ILE A 3 -19.19 -10.30 4.49
CA ILE A 3 -18.73 -9.11 3.75
C ILE A 3 -17.70 -8.30 4.54
N GLN A 4 -17.98 -8.04 5.84
CA GLN A 4 -17.02 -7.37 6.72
C GLN A 4 -15.70 -8.12 6.81
N LYS A 5 -15.73 -9.46 6.93
CA LYS A 5 -14.49 -10.28 6.97
C LYS A 5 -13.64 -10.11 5.71
N GLN A 6 -14.25 -10.14 4.53
CA GLN A 6 -13.54 -9.94 3.25
C GLN A 6 -12.94 -8.53 3.12
N GLU A 7 -13.61 -7.50 3.64
CA GLU A 7 -13.09 -6.12 3.67
C GLU A 7 -11.89 -6.00 4.63
N TYR A 8 -11.95 -6.65 5.81
CA TYR A 8 -10.82 -6.74 6.75
C TYR A 8 -9.62 -7.49 6.16
N ASP A 9 -9.86 -8.51 5.35
CA ASP A 9 -8.80 -9.24 4.65
C ASP A 9 -8.18 -8.37 3.54
N SER A 10 -9.00 -7.62 2.79
CA SER A 10 -8.55 -6.72 1.72
C SER A 10 -7.65 -5.58 2.23
N ILE A 11 -8.06 -4.90 3.30
CA ILE A 11 -7.27 -3.80 3.89
C ILE A 11 -5.95 -4.31 4.47
N TYR A 12 -5.93 -5.51 5.04
CA TYR A 12 -4.71 -6.13 5.53
C TYR A 12 -3.74 -6.44 4.39
N ILE A 13 -4.23 -7.00 3.27
CA ILE A 13 -3.43 -7.28 2.07
C ILE A 13 -2.87 -5.98 1.48
N ILE A 14 -3.68 -4.92 1.40
CA ILE A 14 -3.24 -3.59 0.95
C ILE A 14 -2.13 -3.04 1.85
N CYS A 15 -2.31 -3.12 3.17
CA CYS A 15 -1.31 -2.67 4.15
C CYS A 15 0.00 -3.45 4.00
N LEU A 16 -0.07 -4.77 3.88
CA LEU A 16 1.09 -5.63 3.72
C LEU A 16 1.83 -5.38 2.39
N THR A 17 1.06 -5.17 1.31
CA THR A 17 1.56 -4.83 -0.03
C THR A 17 2.40 -3.55 0.03
N PHE A 18 1.84 -2.46 0.56
CA PHE A 18 2.54 -1.18 0.65
C PHE A 18 3.66 -1.19 1.69
N SER A 19 3.54 -1.99 2.76
CA SER A 19 4.63 -2.22 3.71
C SER A 19 5.84 -2.90 3.06
N CYS A 20 5.61 -3.91 2.23
CA CYS A 20 6.68 -4.58 1.50
C CYS A 20 7.39 -3.62 0.54
N ILE A 21 6.63 -2.76 -0.16
CA ILE A 21 7.23 -1.69 -0.98
C ILE A 21 8.08 -0.76 -0.11
N ALA A 22 7.55 -0.31 1.03
CA ALA A 22 8.26 0.57 1.94
C ALA A 22 9.58 -0.05 2.44
N TYR A 23 9.58 -1.35 2.75
CA TYR A 23 10.78 -2.09 3.11
C TYR A 23 11.78 -2.16 1.95
N LEU A 24 11.34 -2.63 0.78
CA LEU A 24 12.20 -2.86 -0.39
C LEU A 24 12.78 -1.56 -0.99
N ARG A 25 12.16 -0.42 -0.69
CA ARG A 25 12.64 0.91 -1.08
C ARG A 25 13.36 1.66 0.05
N ASN A 26 13.59 1.02 1.20
CA ASN A 26 14.21 1.62 2.38
C ASN A 26 13.58 2.96 2.75
N LEU A 27 12.23 2.99 2.80
CA LEU A 27 11.46 4.20 3.15
C LEU A 27 11.49 4.49 4.65
N PHE A 28 11.62 3.45 5.46
CA PHE A 28 11.74 3.52 6.92
C PHE A 28 12.92 2.66 7.39
N ASP A 29 13.31 2.85 8.64
CA ASP A 29 14.36 2.04 9.28
C ASP A 29 13.91 0.59 9.47
N ASP A 30 14.87 -0.34 9.46
CA ASP A 30 14.60 -1.79 9.52
C ASP A 30 13.82 -2.21 10.76
N ASP A 31 14.03 -1.52 11.88
CA ASP A 31 13.33 -1.78 13.12
C ASP A 31 11.85 -1.40 13.01
N CYS A 32 11.46 -0.44 12.17
CA CYS A 32 10.07 -0.07 11.87
C CYS A 32 9.26 -1.17 11.16
N PHE A 33 9.83 -2.36 10.92
CA PHE A 33 9.15 -3.48 10.29
C PHE A 33 9.10 -4.73 11.18
N GLU A 34 7.96 -5.40 11.16
CA GLU A 34 7.78 -6.75 11.71
C GLU A 34 7.80 -7.81 10.60
N ASN A 35 8.30 -9.01 10.90
CA ASN A 35 8.29 -10.13 9.97
C ASN A 35 6.93 -10.84 10.05
N ILE A 36 6.27 -10.98 8.92
CA ILE A 36 5.01 -11.71 8.77
C ILE A 36 5.26 -12.95 7.91
N HIS A 37 4.75 -14.10 8.34
CA HIS A 37 4.86 -15.34 7.59
C HIS A 37 3.51 -15.74 6.98
N ILE A 38 3.41 -15.76 5.65
CA ILE A 38 2.18 -16.15 4.92
C ILE A 38 2.58 -17.08 3.78
N ASP A 39 1.96 -18.27 3.71
CA ASP A 39 2.16 -19.24 2.63
C ASP A 39 3.64 -19.54 2.30
N GLY A 40 4.48 -19.63 3.35
CA GLY A 40 5.92 -19.87 3.20
C GLY A 40 6.75 -18.64 2.84
N LEU A 41 6.13 -17.48 2.62
CA LEU A 41 6.80 -16.21 2.35
C LEU A 41 7.06 -15.44 3.66
N ASN A 42 8.27 -14.90 3.79
CA ASN A 42 8.61 -13.94 4.83
C ASN A 42 8.43 -12.52 4.28
N LEU A 43 7.41 -11.83 4.76
CA LEU A 43 7.02 -10.50 4.35
C LEU A 43 7.34 -9.49 5.47
N LYS A 44 7.43 -8.22 5.09
CA LYS A 44 7.72 -7.11 6.01
C LYS A 44 6.51 -6.22 6.12
N LYS A 45 5.96 -6.12 7.32
CA LYS A 45 4.83 -5.24 7.64
C LYS A 45 5.34 -4.04 8.44
N VAL A 46 4.92 -2.84 8.07
CA VAL A 46 5.24 -1.63 8.83
C VAL A 46 4.54 -1.72 10.18
N ARG A 47 5.27 -1.39 11.25
CA ARG A 47 4.72 -1.17 12.58
C ARG A 47 4.83 0.30 12.94
N ASN A 48 4.00 0.75 13.86
CA ASN A 48 4.13 2.08 14.43
C ASN A 48 5.46 2.16 15.20
N CYS A 49 6.33 3.08 14.81
CA CYS A 49 7.65 3.29 15.40
C CYS A 49 7.96 4.77 15.62
N ASP A 50 7.56 5.62 14.68
CA ASP A 50 7.77 7.06 14.66
C ASP A 50 6.58 7.78 14.00
N ASP A 51 6.65 9.11 13.87
CA ASP A 51 5.59 9.91 13.26
C ASP A 51 5.37 9.57 11.77
N ASN A 52 6.43 9.20 11.03
CA ASN A 52 6.33 8.87 9.62
C ASN A 52 5.60 7.55 9.37
N THR A 53 5.95 6.52 10.14
CA THR A 53 5.29 5.21 10.11
C THR A 53 3.88 5.28 10.67
N SER A 54 3.63 6.12 11.68
CA SER A 54 2.29 6.43 12.19
C SER A 54 1.41 7.03 11.10
N LEU A 55 1.90 8.08 10.41
CA LEU A 55 1.17 8.74 9.33
C LEU A 55 0.91 7.80 8.16
N PHE A 56 1.89 6.96 7.81
CA PHE A 56 1.73 5.93 6.79
C PHE A 56 0.60 4.95 7.11
N LEU A 57 0.56 4.44 8.34
CA LEU A 57 -0.48 3.53 8.80
C LEU A 57 -1.84 4.24 8.86
N GLN A 58 -1.88 5.49 9.32
CA GLN A 58 -3.09 6.30 9.36
C GLN A 58 -3.70 6.51 7.97
N TRP A 59 -2.89 6.80 6.95
CA TRP A 59 -3.40 6.91 5.57
C TRP A 59 -4.09 5.62 5.08
N ILE A 60 -3.63 4.47 5.53
CA ILE A 60 -4.25 3.18 5.20
C ILE A 60 -5.51 2.97 6.03
N ASP A 61 -5.43 3.15 7.35
CA ASP A 61 -6.51 2.81 8.28
C ASP A 61 -7.68 3.78 8.24
N GLU A 62 -7.44 5.06 7.97
CA GLU A 62 -8.49 6.09 7.93
C GLU A 62 -8.80 6.51 6.49
N GLY A 63 -7.78 6.76 5.66
CA GLY A 63 -8.00 7.24 4.29
C GLY A 63 -8.48 6.13 3.34
N ILE A 64 -7.71 5.05 3.24
CA ILE A 64 -8.00 3.98 2.27
C ILE A 64 -9.18 3.13 2.74
N ARG A 65 -9.21 2.75 4.02
CA ARG A 65 -10.27 1.88 4.58
C ARG A 65 -11.66 2.47 4.35
N ASP A 66 -11.87 3.74 4.66
CA ASP A 66 -13.18 4.38 4.55
C ASP A 66 -13.68 4.37 3.10
N ALA A 67 -12.83 4.77 2.15
CA ALA A 67 -13.16 4.72 0.73
C ALA A 67 -13.38 3.28 0.21
N LEU A 68 -12.65 2.30 0.76
CA LEU A 68 -12.76 0.90 0.38
C LEU A 68 -14.09 0.30 0.83
N VAL A 69 -14.47 0.49 2.09
CA VAL A 69 -15.72 -0.03 2.70
C VAL A 69 -16.94 0.51 1.97
N ASN A 70 -16.91 1.79 1.60
CA ASN A 70 -18.00 2.41 0.85
C ASN A 70 -18.00 2.07 -0.65
N LYS A 71 -17.08 1.22 -1.11
CA LYS A 71 -16.89 0.86 -2.53
C LYS A 71 -16.61 2.06 -3.45
N TYR A 72 -16.01 3.09 -2.89
CA TYR A 72 -15.68 4.33 -3.59
C TYR A 72 -14.30 4.30 -4.22
N LEU A 73 -13.44 3.32 -3.93
CA LEU A 73 -12.06 3.33 -4.36
C LEU A 73 -11.84 2.50 -5.62
N LYS A 74 -11.40 3.14 -6.70
CA LYS A 74 -11.03 2.48 -7.97
C LYS A 74 -9.55 2.10 -7.99
N LYS A 75 -8.67 2.98 -7.50
CA LYS A 75 -7.22 2.74 -7.45
C LYS A 75 -6.60 3.41 -6.22
N ILE A 76 -5.55 2.79 -5.69
CA ILE A 76 -4.61 3.40 -4.74
C ILE A 76 -3.28 3.54 -5.45
N ILE A 77 -2.68 4.72 -5.40
CA ILE A 77 -1.39 4.99 -6.03
C ILE A 77 -0.43 5.49 -4.95
N MET A 78 0.61 4.72 -4.65
CA MET A 78 1.75 5.18 -3.85
C MET A 78 2.77 5.84 -4.77
N LEU A 79 3.10 7.09 -4.48
CA LEU A 79 4.05 7.91 -5.22
C LEU A 79 5.28 8.14 -4.36
N ILE A 80 6.46 8.05 -4.96
CA ILE A 80 7.74 8.38 -4.33
C ILE A 80 8.36 9.55 -5.10
N TYR A 81 8.65 10.64 -4.39
CA TYR A 81 9.22 11.87 -4.95
C TYR A 81 10.63 12.12 -4.42
N GLU A 82 11.48 12.73 -5.24
CA GLU A 82 12.73 13.32 -4.76
C GLU A 82 12.47 14.76 -4.33
N SER A 83 12.96 15.13 -3.15
CA SER A 83 12.79 16.49 -2.60
C SER A 83 13.32 17.60 -3.52
N SER A 84 14.36 17.31 -4.31
CA SER A 84 15.08 18.27 -5.13
C SER A 84 14.47 18.47 -6.51
N GLN A 85 13.75 17.47 -7.05
CA GLN A 85 13.34 17.48 -8.47
C GLN A 85 11.86 17.78 -8.69
N LYS A 86 11.00 17.79 -7.66
CA LYS A 86 9.53 17.93 -7.78
C LYS A 86 8.86 16.93 -8.74
N GLU A 87 9.60 15.94 -9.23
CA GLU A 87 9.13 14.91 -10.14
C GLU A 87 8.90 13.60 -9.38
N VAL A 88 7.94 12.83 -9.88
CA VAL A 88 7.68 11.47 -9.39
C VAL A 88 8.81 10.57 -9.86
N ILE A 89 9.52 9.93 -8.92
CA ILE A 89 10.56 8.95 -9.24
C ILE A 89 9.92 7.60 -9.54
N GLU A 90 9.00 7.18 -8.66
CA GLU A 90 8.37 5.86 -8.72
C GLU A 90 6.90 5.95 -8.37
N THR A 91 6.12 5.05 -8.97
CA THR A 91 4.68 4.95 -8.77
C THR A 91 4.29 3.48 -8.66
N TYR A 92 3.55 3.15 -7.61
CA TYR A 92 2.99 1.81 -7.39
C TYR A 92 1.47 1.91 -7.34
N THR A 93 0.81 1.32 -8.33
CA THR A 93 -0.65 1.37 -8.48
C THR A 93 -1.28 0.05 -8.07
N TYR A 94 -2.28 0.12 -7.19
CA TYR A 94 -3.16 -0.97 -6.79
C TYR A 94 -4.56 -0.70 -7.35
N ASP A 95 -4.98 -1.45 -8.36
CA ASP A 95 -6.33 -1.40 -8.92
C ASP A 95 -7.29 -2.24 -8.07
N ILE A 96 -8.48 -1.71 -7.79
CA ILE A 96 -9.51 -2.37 -6.98
C ILE A 96 -10.66 -2.80 -7.88
N THR A 97 -11.14 -4.03 -7.67
CA THR A 97 -12.30 -4.59 -8.36
C THR A 97 -13.25 -5.16 -7.31
N TYR A 98 -14.49 -4.66 -7.29
CA TYR A 98 -15.49 -5.04 -6.27
C TYR A 98 -16.42 -6.18 -6.71
N GLU A 99 -16.50 -6.47 -8.01
CA GLU A 99 -17.37 -7.50 -8.58
C GLU A 99 -16.54 -8.55 -9.32
N GLY A 100 -16.57 -9.80 -8.85
CA GLY A 100 -15.89 -10.93 -9.48
C GLY A 100 -15.45 -11.98 -8.47
N ASN A 101 -15.94 -13.21 -8.64
CA ASN A 101 -15.48 -14.36 -7.88
C ASN A 101 -13.97 -14.56 -8.10
N GLU A 102 -13.24 -14.65 -6.98
CA GLU A 102 -11.88 -15.19 -6.88
C GLU A 102 -10.84 -14.60 -7.84
N GLY A 103 -10.26 -13.48 -7.41
CA GLY A 103 -9.02 -12.95 -7.98
C GLY A 103 -8.16 -12.21 -6.95
N GLU A 104 -8.37 -12.45 -5.66
CA GLU A 104 -7.51 -11.91 -4.60
C GLU A 104 -6.13 -12.61 -4.68
N ASN A 105 -5.05 -11.83 -4.56
CA ASN A 105 -3.63 -12.24 -4.52
C ASN A 105 -2.80 -12.20 -5.82
N ASN A 106 -3.04 -11.25 -6.74
CA ASN A 106 -2.11 -11.02 -7.86
C ASN A 106 -0.99 -10.00 -7.54
N LEU A 107 -1.20 -9.06 -6.61
CA LEU A 107 -0.24 -7.97 -6.32
C LEU A 107 0.89 -8.38 -5.36
N LEU A 108 0.61 -9.16 -4.31
CA LEU A 108 1.66 -9.71 -3.43
C LEU A 108 2.64 -10.62 -4.20
N LYS A 109 2.12 -11.44 -5.13
CA LYS A 109 2.94 -12.30 -6.00
C LYS A 109 3.75 -11.50 -7.04
N LYS A 110 3.19 -10.40 -7.57
CA LYS A 110 3.92 -9.49 -8.48
C LYS A 110 5.02 -8.70 -7.77
N LEU A 111 4.84 -8.34 -6.50
CA LEU A 111 5.81 -7.58 -5.71
C LEU A 111 7.10 -8.34 -5.40
N CYS A 112 7.03 -9.64 -5.12
CA CYS A 112 8.24 -10.47 -4.94
C CYS A 112 9.13 -10.50 -6.18
N VAL A 113 8.57 -10.34 -7.39
CA VAL A 113 9.30 -10.42 -8.65
C VAL A 113 9.87 -9.05 -9.07
N LEU A 114 9.13 -7.95 -8.87
CA LEU A 114 9.53 -6.62 -9.34
C LEU A 114 10.70 -5.99 -8.56
N THR A 115 10.94 -6.42 -7.32
CA THR A 115 11.95 -5.78 -6.46
C THR A 115 13.36 -6.34 -6.63
N GLN A 116 13.54 -7.41 -7.41
CA GLN A 116 14.85 -7.97 -7.71
C GLN A 116 15.68 -7.14 -8.72
N THR A 117 15.11 -6.08 -9.31
CA THR A 117 15.76 -5.30 -10.39
C THR A 117 15.75 -3.78 -10.19
N LEU A 118 15.38 -3.28 -9.00
CA LEU A 118 15.24 -1.84 -8.78
C LEU A 118 16.57 -1.16 -8.41
N LYS A 119 16.85 -0.02 -9.04
CA LYS A 119 17.97 0.86 -8.67
C LYS A 119 17.75 1.43 -7.26
N PRO A 120 18.81 1.78 -6.50
CA PRO A 120 18.64 2.42 -5.19
C PRO A 120 17.92 3.78 -5.31
N LEU A 121 17.06 4.11 -4.34
CA LEU A 121 16.43 5.43 -4.27
C LEU A 121 17.44 6.50 -3.83
N PRO A 122 17.20 7.77 -4.19
CA PRO A 122 17.90 8.91 -3.59
C PRO A 122 17.74 8.95 -2.06
N LYS A 123 18.65 9.66 -1.39
CA LYS A 123 18.68 9.76 0.08
C LYS A 123 17.45 10.46 0.64
N MET A 124 17.04 11.58 0.04
CA MET A 124 15.91 12.38 0.52
C MET A 124 14.70 12.17 -0.39
N LYS A 125 13.66 11.56 0.19
CA LYS A 125 12.50 11.07 -0.53
C LYS A 125 11.24 11.30 0.28
N TYR A 126 10.14 11.58 -0.42
CA TYR A 126 8.82 11.73 0.18
C TYR A 126 7.86 10.73 -0.44
N ILE A 127 6.87 10.32 0.34
CA ILE A 127 5.84 9.39 -0.09
C ILE A 127 4.47 10.05 0.00
N TYR A 128 3.59 9.73 -0.95
CA TYR A 128 2.20 10.18 -0.94
C TYR A 128 1.30 9.06 -1.44
N PHE A 129 0.11 8.93 -0.83
CA PHE A 129 -0.98 8.16 -1.40
C PHE A 129 -1.91 9.06 -2.19
N LYS A 130 -2.20 8.67 -3.42
CA LYS A 130 -3.26 9.25 -4.25
C LYS A 130 -4.36 8.22 -4.41
N LEU A 131 -5.57 8.60 -3.99
CA LEU A 131 -6.78 7.79 -4.10
C LEU A 131 -7.54 8.20 -5.36
N ILE A 132 -7.92 7.22 -6.19
CA ILE A 132 -8.76 7.44 -7.37
C ILE A 132 -10.11 6.81 -7.08
N TYR A 133 -11.16 7.62 -7.12
CA TYR A 133 -12.50 7.22 -6.73
C TYR A 133 -13.34 6.68 -7.90
N THR A 134 -14.39 5.92 -7.58
CA THR A 134 -15.39 5.44 -8.53
C THR A 134 -16.39 6.55 -8.84
N GLU A 135 -17.11 6.42 -9.95
CA GLU A 135 -18.09 7.40 -10.41
C GLU A 135 -19.31 7.54 -9.47
N ASN A 136 -19.53 6.55 -8.59
CA ASN A 136 -20.63 6.53 -7.63
C ASN A 136 -20.30 7.23 -6.30
N THR A 137 -19.09 7.79 -6.17
CA THR A 137 -18.66 8.51 -4.97
C THR A 137 -19.44 9.83 -4.90
N PRO A 138 -20.12 10.15 -3.79
CA PRO A 138 -20.78 11.44 -3.61
C PRO A 138 -19.80 12.60 -3.80
N ASN A 139 -20.29 13.70 -4.37
CA ASN A 139 -19.55 14.97 -4.32
C ASN A 139 -19.77 15.56 -2.92
N ASP A 140 -18.69 15.79 -2.19
CA ASP A 140 -18.71 16.49 -0.91
C ASP A 140 -19.17 17.95 -1.04
#